data_AF-A0ABD6FZ99-F1
#
_entry.id   AF-A0ABD6FZ99-F1
#
_cell.length_a   1.000
_cell.length_b   1.000
_cell.length_c   1.000
_cell.angle_alpha   90.00
_cell.angle_beta   90.00
_cell.angle_gamma   90.00
#
_symmetry.space_group_name_H-M   'P 1'
#
loop_
_entity.id
_entity.type
_entity.pdbx_description
1 polymer ?
#
loop_
_entity_poly.entity_id
_entity_poly.type
_entity_poly.pdbx_seq_one_letter_code
_entity_poly.pdbx_strand_id
1 'polypeptide(L)'
;MPISRATKVVGVGPDLSRERFIQVLQEAGSPAAPEAGAGYDEVVKRRVSPAFALAIFRHESRFGLVGIVPQYDLKNPGATRSTRTGVGTVVEIPGRGPFVRYPSWTAGWADLAERLVDPTYAYARAGAVTIEQIIPIWAPATDGNSPESYIQAVVASMESFLKEGKVSIQIPGLPVRVSHIPRGNPNRPGYPMTPQGIVIHETANRNVGANAEAHRRFTHQGGGPEQVSFHWVVDSTEAIQLLPHSENAWHGGDGAQGRCNRTRIAIELCVNADGDWGRTLEHGARLVAHLCREYGWGVERVEQHYNCSGKNCPATLRQGGWEPWLRQVEQFLRGEEPRPHAIYFPETGHWIAHGFKAYWEANGGIRVLGLPLTEEFRATDTGLVTQVFERYVLEWDPSAPPDWQVRGRHLKGLDLERIVPAEAWQPRPA
;
A
#
# COMPACT_ATOMS: atom_id res chain seq x y z
N MET A 1 18.34 -17.60 1.57
CA MET A 1 19.65 -18.24 1.29
C MET A 1 20.70 -17.16 1.31
N PRO A 2 21.91 -17.41 1.84
CA PRO A 2 23.01 -16.46 1.70
C PRO A 2 23.26 -16.19 0.22
N ILE A 3 23.50 -14.93 -0.14
CA ILE A 3 23.85 -14.58 -1.53
C ILE A 3 25.30 -15.02 -1.76
N SER A 4 25.55 -15.63 -2.90
CA SER A 4 26.89 -16.03 -3.31
C SER A 4 27.04 -15.85 -4.81
N ARG A 5 28.26 -16.02 -5.32
CA ARG A 5 28.52 -15.98 -6.76
C ARG A 5 27.68 -16.99 -7.58
N ALA A 6 27.25 -18.09 -6.96
CA ALA A 6 26.40 -19.11 -7.57
C ALA A 6 24.89 -18.79 -7.49
N THR A 7 24.49 -17.68 -6.87
CA THR A 7 23.08 -17.27 -6.79
C THR A 7 22.50 -17.07 -8.20
N LYS A 8 21.39 -17.75 -8.47
CA LYS A 8 20.61 -17.61 -9.71
C LYS A 8 19.85 -16.29 -9.69
N VAL A 9 19.97 -15.51 -10.77
CA VAL A 9 19.41 -14.15 -10.91
C VAL A 9 18.53 -13.98 -12.15
N VAL A 10 18.48 -14.99 -13.02
CA VAL A 10 17.60 -15.05 -14.20
C VAL A 10 16.66 -16.26 -14.08
N GLY A 11 15.39 -16.09 -14.48
CA GLY A 11 14.35 -17.12 -14.36
C GLY A 11 13.85 -17.32 -12.93
N VAL A 12 14.12 -16.37 -12.04
CA VAL A 12 13.75 -16.40 -10.61
C VAL A 12 12.55 -15.49 -10.35
N GLY A 13 11.86 -15.72 -9.22
CA GLY A 13 10.89 -14.75 -8.69
C GLY A 13 11.58 -13.56 -8.01
N PRO A 14 10.83 -12.56 -7.52
CA PRO A 14 11.44 -11.42 -6.85
C PRO A 14 12.14 -11.88 -5.57
N ASP A 15 13.45 -11.65 -5.49
CA ASP A 15 14.26 -11.90 -4.30
C ASP A 15 14.32 -10.69 -3.36
N LEU A 16 13.98 -9.50 -3.88
CA LEU A 16 13.78 -8.25 -3.14
C LEU A 16 12.33 -7.79 -3.30
N SER A 17 11.72 -7.24 -2.24
CA SER A 17 10.37 -6.68 -2.35
C SER A 17 10.37 -5.36 -3.14
N ARG A 18 9.20 -5.01 -3.69
CA ARG A 18 9.00 -3.74 -4.40
C ARG A 18 9.28 -2.54 -3.52
N GLU A 19 8.79 -2.58 -2.28
CA GLU A 19 8.96 -1.53 -1.28
C GLU A 19 10.44 -1.33 -0.97
N ARG A 20 11.19 -2.43 -0.77
CA ARG A 20 12.63 -2.34 -0.51
C ARG A 20 13.38 -1.82 -1.73
N PHE A 21 12.98 -2.21 -2.94
CA PHE A 21 13.58 -1.69 -4.18
C PHE A 21 13.41 -0.16 -4.29
N ILE A 22 12.19 0.33 -4.05
CA ILE A 22 11.87 1.76 -4.03
C ILE A 22 12.66 2.48 -2.93
N GLN A 23 12.65 1.93 -1.71
CA GLN A 23 13.35 2.51 -0.56
C GLN A 23 14.85 2.65 -0.82
N VAL A 24 15.50 1.62 -1.37
CA VAL A 24 16.95 1.67 -1.68
C VAL A 24 17.28 2.84 -2.60
N LEU A 25 16.46 3.10 -3.62
CA LEU A 25 16.66 4.21 -4.54
C LEU A 25 16.33 5.58 -3.91
N GLN A 26 15.31 5.65 -3.08
CA GLN A 26 14.96 6.86 -2.33
C GLN A 26 16.04 7.24 -1.30
N GLU A 27 16.51 6.28 -0.50
CA GLU A 27 17.59 6.48 0.49
C GLU A 27 18.89 6.90 -0.17
N ALA A 28 19.16 6.41 -1.38
CA ALA A 28 20.32 6.83 -2.17
C ALA A 28 20.17 8.24 -2.77
N GLY A 29 18.98 8.84 -2.77
CA GLY A 29 18.70 10.08 -3.51
C GLY A 29 18.78 9.89 -5.03
N SER A 30 18.49 8.68 -5.52
CA SER A 30 18.62 8.36 -6.94
C SER A 30 17.64 9.16 -7.80
N PRO A 31 18.07 9.70 -8.97
CA PRO A 31 17.14 10.28 -9.95
C PRO A 31 16.13 9.28 -10.51
N ALA A 32 16.34 7.97 -10.33
CA ALA A 32 15.40 6.93 -10.73
C ALA A 32 14.28 6.68 -9.71
N ALA A 33 14.37 7.25 -8.50
CA ALA A 33 13.43 6.98 -7.41
C ALA A 33 11.95 7.27 -7.76
N PRO A 34 11.58 8.34 -8.48
CA PRO A 34 10.19 8.59 -8.87
C PRO A 34 9.56 7.50 -9.74
N GLU A 35 10.38 6.76 -10.49
CA GLU A 35 9.94 5.68 -11.39
C GLU A 35 10.27 4.28 -10.84
N ALA A 36 10.80 4.18 -9.62
CA ALA A 36 11.36 2.93 -9.08
C ALA A 36 10.35 1.78 -9.04
N GLY A 37 9.08 2.06 -8.72
CA GLY A 37 8.03 1.05 -8.69
C GLY A 37 7.74 0.44 -10.05
N ALA A 38 7.60 1.28 -11.09
CA ALA A 38 7.41 0.82 -12.46
C ALA A 38 8.65 0.11 -13.01
N GLY A 39 9.85 0.59 -12.66
CA GLY A 39 11.10 -0.09 -12.98
C GLY A 39 11.20 -1.49 -12.37
N TYR A 40 10.81 -1.65 -11.10
CA TYR A 40 10.72 -2.95 -10.44
C TYR A 40 9.78 -3.90 -11.19
N ASP A 41 8.60 -3.41 -11.59
CA ASP A 41 7.59 -4.22 -12.28
C ASP A 41 8.14 -4.75 -13.62
N GLU A 42 8.89 -3.94 -14.37
CA GLU A 42 9.53 -4.36 -15.63
C GLU A 42 10.64 -5.41 -15.43
N VAL A 43 11.37 -5.35 -14.31
CA VAL A 43 12.40 -6.35 -13.94
C VAL A 43 11.75 -7.68 -13.55
N VAL A 44 10.73 -7.64 -12.68
CA VAL A 44 10.01 -8.84 -12.22
C VAL A 44 9.24 -9.51 -13.36
N LYS A 45 8.61 -8.73 -14.24
CA LYS A 45 7.92 -9.23 -15.45
C LYS A 45 8.79 -10.13 -16.30
N ARG A 46 10.11 -9.88 -16.34
CA ARG A 46 11.10 -10.67 -17.09
C ARG A 46 11.77 -11.76 -16.25
N ARG A 47 11.30 -12.00 -15.02
CA ARG A 47 11.86 -13.00 -14.09
C ARG A 47 13.35 -12.79 -13.82
N VAL A 48 13.77 -11.54 -13.75
CA VAL A 48 15.11 -11.13 -13.32
C VAL A 48 15.05 -10.74 -11.86
N SER A 49 16.09 -11.08 -11.09
CA SER A 49 16.27 -10.67 -9.69
C SER A 49 16.29 -9.14 -9.55
N PRO A 50 15.35 -8.53 -8.82
CA PRO A 50 15.39 -7.09 -8.55
C PRO A 50 16.59 -6.68 -7.69
N ALA A 51 17.06 -7.54 -6.78
CA ALA A 51 18.29 -7.27 -6.03
C ALA A 51 19.52 -7.18 -6.95
N PHE A 52 19.63 -8.09 -7.93
CA PHE A 52 20.72 -8.09 -8.90
C PHE A 52 20.67 -6.87 -9.81
N ALA A 53 19.49 -6.52 -10.34
CA ALA A 53 19.31 -5.33 -11.16
C ALA A 53 19.73 -4.03 -10.42
N LEU A 54 19.35 -3.89 -9.14
CA LEU A 54 19.83 -2.78 -8.30
C LEU A 54 21.34 -2.83 -8.05
N ALA A 55 21.91 -4.01 -7.86
CA ALA A 55 23.33 -4.16 -7.61
C ALA A 55 24.16 -3.72 -8.84
N ILE A 56 23.72 -4.08 -10.05
CA ILE A 56 24.28 -3.56 -11.30
C ILE A 56 24.19 -2.03 -11.32
N PHE A 57 23.00 -1.46 -11.08
CA PHE A 57 22.83 -0.01 -11.14
C PHE A 57 23.66 0.77 -10.11
N ARG A 58 23.80 0.21 -8.89
CA ARG A 58 24.70 0.71 -7.86
C ARG A 58 26.15 0.72 -8.34
N HIS A 59 26.58 -0.38 -8.97
CA HIS A 59 27.95 -0.54 -9.44
C HIS A 59 28.26 0.39 -10.61
N GLU A 60 27.39 0.45 -11.62
CA GLU A 60 27.61 1.20 -12.85
C GLU A 60 27.63 2.73 -12.65
N SER A 61 26.80 3.25 -11.75
CA SER A 61 26.61 4.71 -11.66
C SER A 61 26.24 5.22 -10.28
N ARG A 62 26.43 4.41 -9.22
CA ARG A 62 25.94 4.71 -7.87
C ARG A 62 24.48 5.15 -7.91
N PHE A 63 23.65 4.32 -8.55
CA PHE A 63 22.23 4.62 -8.76
C PHE A 63 21.97 5.89 -9.58
N GLY A 64 22.77 6.14 -10.62
CA GLY A 64 22.59 7.27 -11.53
C GLY A 64 23.14 8.60 -11.02
N LEU A 65 23.87 8.60 -9.91
CA LEU A 65 24.42 9.79 -9.28
C LEU A 65 25.78 10.21 -9.84
N VAL A 66 26.52 9.29 -10.47
CA VAL A 66 27.89 9.57 -10.93
C VAL A 66 28.15 9.08 -12.36
N GLY A 67 29.21 9.63 -12.95
CA GLY A 67 29.71 9.23 -14.25
C GLY A 67 28.88 9.76 -15.41
N ILE A 68 28.82 8.98 -16.49
CA ILE A 68 28.17 9.37 -17.75
C ILE A 68 26.64 9.47 -17.64
N VAL A 69 26.04 8.75 -16.70
CA VAL A 69 24.57 8.68 -16.55
C VAL A 69 23.97 10.07 -16.26
N PRO A 70 24.40 10.81 -15.21
CA PRO A 70 23.91 12.16 -14.99
C PRO A 70 24.46 13.19 -15.99
N GLN A 71 25.68 13.01 -16.51
CA GLN A 71 26.30 13.96 -17.46
C GLN A 71 25.57 14.03 -18.81
N TYR A 72 25.03 12.90 -19.27
CA TYR A 72 24.36 12.78 -20.57
C TYR A 72 22.87 12.44 -20.44
N ASP A 73 22.32 12.51 -19.22
CA ASP A 73 20.92 12.21 -18.90
C ASP A 73 20.46 10.85 -19.48
N LEU A 74 21.28 9.82 -19.29
CA LEU A 74 21.11 8.55 -19.99
C LEU A 74 19.89 7.74 -19.52
N LYS A 75 19.47 7.93 -18.26
CA LYS A 75 18.43 7.10 -17.61
C LYS A 75 18.67 5.60 -17.78
N ASN A 76 19.95 5.22 -17.72
CA ASN A 76 20.45 3.91 -18.13
C ASN A 76 20.99 3.15 -16.90
N PRO A 77 20.18 2.29 -16.26
CA PRO A 77 20.59 1.59 -15.05
C PRO A 77 21.66 0.52 -15.29
N GLY A 78 21.84 0.08 -16.54
CA GLY A 78 22.78 -1.00 -16.89
C GLY A 78 24.04 -0.53 -17.61
N ALA A 79 24.23 0.78 -17.78
CA ALA A 79 25.25 1.35 -18.67
C ALA A 79 25.30 0.64 -20.05
N THR A 80 24.13 0.30 -20.58
CA THR A 80 24.00 -0.47 -21.82
C THR A 80 24.48 0.32 -23.03
N ARG A 81 25.18 -0.37 -23.93
CA ARG A 81 25.72 0.21 -25.17
C ARG A 81 24.82 0.02 -26.39
N SER A 82 23.77 -0.78 -26.24
CA SER A 82 22.78 -1.10 -27.25
C SER A 82 21.47 -1.49 -26.59
N THR A 83 20.35 -1.22 -27.26
CA THR A 83 19.01 -1.58 -26.79
C THR A 83 18.60 -2.96 -27.30
N ARG A 84 17.86 -3.71 -26.48
CA ARG A 84 17.19 -4.97 -26.84
C ARG A 84 15.69 -4.82 -27.00
N THR A 85 15.11 -3.81 -26.36
CA THR A 85 13.68 -3.45 -26.50
C THR A 85 13.39 -2.60 -27.73
N GLY A 86 14.42 -2.06 -28.38
CA GLY A 86 14.28 -1.10 -29.47
C GLY A 86 13.98 0.33 -28.99
N VAL A 87 13.96 0.56 -27.67
CA VAL A 87 13.67 1.85 -27.06
C VAL A 87 14.96 2.58 -26.67
N GLY A 88 15.00 3.89 -26.90
CA GLY A 88 16.13 4.76 -26.58
C GLY A 88 16.96 5.13 -27.80
N THR A 89 17.92 6.05 -27.59
CA THR A 89 18.80 6.56 -28.63
C THR A 89 20.25 6.28 -28.24
N VAL A 90 21.05 5.74 -29.15
CA VAL A 90 22.49 5.57 -28.92
C VAL A 90 23.16 6.94 -29.00
N VAL A 91 23.92 7.28 -27.98
CA VAL A 91 24.69 8.53 -27.85
C VAL A 91 26.16 8.16 -27.76
N GLU A 92 26.99 8.78 -28.61
CA GLU A 92 28.45 8.63 -28.56
C GLU A 92 29.04 9.51 -27.47
N ILE A 93 29.77 8.88 -26.54
CA ILE A 93 30.42 9.58 -25.44
C ILE A 93 31.93 9.64 -25.71
N PRO A 94 32.52 10.85 -25.77
CA PRO A 94 33.96 11.01 -26.02
C PRO A 94 34.82 10.16 -25.09
N GLY A 95 35.67 9.31 -25.68
CA GLY A 95 36.59 8.43 -24.95
C GLY A 95 35.94 7.24 -24.22
N ARG A 96 34.63 7.03 -24.39
CA ARG A 96 33.87 5.93 -23.74
C ARG A 96 33.09 5.08 -24.74
N GLY A 97 32.67 5.65 -25.87
CA GLY A 97 31.93 4.97 -26.93
C GLY A 97 30.40 5.09 -26.79
N PRO A 98 29.64 4.21 -27.45
CA PRO A 98 28.18 4.31 -27.50
C PRO A 98 27.52 3.88 -26.19
N PHE A 99 26.56 4.68 -25.72
CA PHE A 99 25.65 4.34 -24.64
C PHE A 99 24.21 4.69 -25.01
N VAL A 100 23.25 3.92 -24.51
CA VAL A 100 21.83 4.22 -24.77
C VAL A 100 21.34 5.29 -23.79
N ARG A 101 20.69 6.32 -24.33
CA ARG A 101 19.86 7.27 -23.60
C ARG A 101 18.40 6.86 -23.73
N TYR A 102 17.76 6.57 -22.60
CA TYR A 102 16.36 6.17 -22.55
C TYR A 102 15.43 7.37 -22.31
N PRO A 103 14.17 7.31 -22.79
CA PRO A 103 13.19 8.36 -22.54
C PRO A 103 12.74 8.42 -21.07
N SER A 104 12.84 7.32 -20.33
CA SER A 104 12.49 7.23 -18.91
C SER A 104 13.34 6.19 -18.19
N TRP A 105 13.39 6.24 -16.86
CA TRP A 105 14.11 5.22 -16.08
C TRP A 105 13.46 3.85 -16.21
N THR A 106 12.13 3.80 -16.30
CA THR A 106 11.36 2.58 -16.52
C THR A 106 11.76 1.89 -17.83
N ALA A 107 11.95 2.65 -18.91
CA ALA A 107 12.45 2.11 -20.19
C ALA A 107 13.88 1.54 -20.06
N GLY A 108 14.74 2.21 -19.29
CA GLY A 108 16.09 1.70 -18.99
C GLY A 108 16.08 0.40 -18.19
N TRP A 109 15.20 0.28 -17.19
CA TRP A 109 15.02 -0.96 -16.40
C TRP A 109 14.49 -2.11 -17.25
N ALA A 110 13.50 -1.83 -18.11
CA ALA A 110 12.95 -2.81 -19.05
C ALA A 110 14.06 -3.35 -19.97
N ASP A 111 14.91 -2.48 -20.51
CA ASP A 111 15.97 -2.88 -21.42
C ASP A 111 17.11 -3.65 -20.72
N LEU A 112 17.51 -3.23 -19.51
CA LEU A 112 18.45 -3.98 -18.66
C LEU A 112 17.97 -5.42 -18.46
N ALA A 113 16.70 -5.58 -18.07
CA ALA A 113 16.13 -6.88 -17.78
C ALA A 113 15.92 -7.71 -19.07
N GLU A 114 15.48 -7.09 -20.16
CA GLU A 114 15.31 -7.76 -21.47
C GLU A 114 16.63 -8.36 -21.94
N ARG A 115 17.72 -7.61 -21.79
CA ARG A 115 19.05 -8.03 -22.23
C ARG A 115 19.50 -9.34 -21.58
N LEU A 116 19.14 -9.57 -20.33
CA LEU A 116 19.49 -10.77 -19.57
C LEU A 116 18.71 -12.02 -20.02
N VAL A 117 17.52 -11.84 -20.62
CA VAL A 117 16.61 -12.94 -20.96
C VAL A 117 16.41 -13.14 -22.46
N ASP A 118 16.81 -12.17 -23.28
CA ASP A 118 16.70 -12.23 -24.74
C ASP A 118 17.52 -13.42 -25.28
N PRO A 119 16.88 -14.44 -25.88
CA PRO A 119 17.53 -15.66 -26.33
C PRO A 119 18.56 -15.43 -27.44
N THR A 120 18.53 -14.28 -28.10
CA THR A 120 19.48 -13.89 -29.15
C THR A 120 20.69 -13.14 -28.59
N TYR A 121 20.63 -12.67 -27.35
CA TYR A 121 21.67 -11.87 -26.73
C TYR A 121 22.71 -12.73 -25.96
N ALA A 122 23.85 -12.13 -25.63
CA ALA A 122 25.03 -12.86 -25.15
C ALA A 122 24.79 -13.70 -23.89
N TYR A 123 24.04 -13.19 -22.90
CA TYR A 123 23.82 -13.88 -21.63
C TYR A 123 22.97 -15.14 -21.80
N ALA A 124 21.80 -15.01 -22.44
CA ALA A 124 20.92 -16.15 -22.66
C ALA A 124 21.53 -17.19 -23.61
N ARG A 125 22.25 -16.76 -24.68
CA ARG A 125 22.99 -17.69 -25.56
C ARG A 125 24.07 -18.48 -24.83
N ALA A 126 24.70 -17.88 -23.82
CA ALA A 126 25.67 -18.56 -22.97
C ALA A 126 25.01 -19.44 -21.88
N GLY A 127 23.68 -19.46 -21.78
CA GLY A 127 22.98 -20.13 -20.68
C GLY A 127 23.27 -19.51 -19.31
N ALA A 128 23.74 -18.26 -19.27
CA ALA A 128 24.18 -17.58 -18.06
C ALA A 128 22.98 -17.19 -17.20
N VAL A 129 22.85 -17.79 -16.02
CA VAL A 129 21.73 -17.55 -15.09
C VAL A 129 22.17 -17.18 -13.68
N THR A 130 23.45 -17.33 -13.34
CA THR A 130 24.02 -16.96 -12.04
C THR A 130 24.90 -15.70 -12.13
N ILE A 131 25.19 -15.09 -10.98
CA ILE A 131 26.07 -13.91 -10.90
C ILE A 131 27.42 -14.19 -11.56
N GLU A 132 28.08 -15.29 -11.22
CA GLU A 132 29.40 -15.63 -11.76
C GLU A 132 29.40 -15.94 -13.26
N GLN A 133 28.26 -16.35 -13.82
CA GLN A 133 28.13 -16.59 -15.26
C GLN A 133 27.87 -15.29 -16.03
N ILE A 134 27.10 -14.37 -15.46
CA ILE A 134 26.67 -13.13 -16.12
C ILE A 134 27.77 -12.06 -16.09
N ILE A 135 28.40 -11.84 -14.93
CA ILE A 135 29.33 -10.71 -14.74
C ILE A 135 30.53 -10.72 -15.70
N PRO A 136 31.18 -11.86 -16.00
CA PRO A 136 32.27 -11.89 -16.98
C PRO A 136 31.86 -11.50 -18.41
N ILE A 137 30.58 -11.65 -18.76
CA ILE A 137 30.01 -11.21 -20.05
C ILE A 137 29.60 -9.73 -19.96
N TRP A 138 29.18 -9.27 -18.79
CA TRP A 138 28.71 -7.90 -18.54
C TRP A 138 29.87 -6.90 -18.49
N ALA A 139 30.92 -7.24 -17.74
CA ALA A 139 32.10 -6.42 -17.52
C ALA A 139 33.35 -7.27 -17.74
N PRO A 140 33.67 -7.61 -19.01
CA PRO A 140 34.78 -8.50 -19.33
C PRO A 140 36.13 -7.85 -19.01
N ALA A 141 37.13 -8.69 -18.69
CA ALA A 141 38.49 -8.24 -18.42
C ALA A 141 39.16 -7.56 -19.64
N THR A 142 38.72 -7.90 -20.86
CA THR A 142 39.17 -7.26 -22.11
C THR A 142 38.91 -5.76 -22.15
N ASP A 143 37.94 -5.29 -21.38
CA ASP A 143 37.54 -3.87 -21.30
C ASP A 143 38.21 -3.17 -20.11
N GLY A 144 39.20 -3.81 -19.47
CA GLY A 144 39.91 -3.29 -18.30
C GLY A 144 39.18 -3.49 -16.97
N ASN A 145 38.13 -4.32 -16.94
CA ASN A 145 37.40 -4.64 -15.72
C ASN A 145 38.10 -5.76 -14.92
N SER A 146 37.76 -5.86 -13.63
CA SER A 146 38.05 -7.05 -12.81
C SER A 146 36.73 -7.79 -12.56
N PRO A 147 36.41 -8.86 -13.31
CA PRO A 147 35.17 -9.61 -13.12
C PRO A 147 35.01 -10.13 -11.69
N GLU A 148 36.10 -10.54 -11.04
CA GLU A 148 36.07 -11.04 -9.67
C GLU A 148 35.71 -9.93 -8.67
N SER A 149 36.30 -8.74 -8.81
CA SER A 149 35.94 -7.59 -7.97
C SER A 149 34.51 -7.11 -8.21
N TYR A 150 34.04 -7.20 -9.46
CA TYR A 150 32.66 -6.86 -9.82
C TYR A 150 31.68 -7.86 -9.16
N ILE A 151 31.94 -9.17 -9.25
CA ILE A 151 31.13 -10.21 -8.59
C ILE A 151 31.03 -9.93 -7.08
N GLN A 152 32.17 -9.65 -6.42
CA GLN A 152 32.20 -9.34 -4.99
C GLN A 152 31.35 -8.11 -4.65
N ALA A 153 31.45 -7.03 -5.44
CA ALA A 153 30.68 -5.81 -5.24
C ALA A 153 29.17 -6.03 -5.44
N VAL A 154 28.79 -6.86 -6.41
CA VAL A 154 27.39 -7.24 -6.66
C VAL A 154 26.83 -8.07 -5.52
N VAL A 155 27.54 -9.13 -5.09
CA VAL A 155 27.14 -9.98 -3.97
C VAL A 155 26.95 -9.13 -2.71
N ALA A 156 27.93 -8.30 -2.35
CA ALA A 156 27.85 -7.44 -1.16
C ALA A 156 26.68 -6.44 -1.25
N SER A 157 26.41 -5.90 -2.45
CA SER A 157 25.26 -5.01 -2.66
C SER A 157 23.95 -5.73 -2.46
N MET A 158 23.77 -6.90 -3.08
CA MET A 158 22.57 -7.73 -2.91
C MET A 158 22.37 -8.11 -1.44
N GLU A 159 23.40 -8.57 -0.74
CA GLU A 159 23.34 -8.84 0.69
C GLU A 159 22.89 -7.60 1.49
N SER A 160 23.41 -6.42 1.17
CA SER A 160 23.03 -5.17 1.86
C SER A 160 21.57 -4.77 1.64
N PHE A 161 21.01 -5.03 0.46
CA PHE A 161 19.61 -4.73 0.17
C PHE A 161 18.67 -5.71 0.86
N LEU A 162 19.09 -6.98 0.93
CA LEU A 162 18.34 -8.09 1.52
C LEU A 162 18.49 -8.19 3.03
N LYS A 163 19.50 -7.54 3.62
CA LYS A 163 19.63 -7.38 5.07
C LYS A 163 18.42 -6.56 5.51
N GLU A 164 17.50 -7.21 6.23
CA GLU A 164 16.30 -6.62 6.82
C GLU A 164 16.70 -5.50 7.81
N GLY A 165 17.08 -4.33 7.29
CA GLY A 165 16.92 -3.09 8.02
C GLY A 165 15.42 -2.92 8.28
N LYS A 166 15.04 -2.41 9.46
CA LYS A 166 13.65 -2.09 9.79
C LYS A 166 13.04 -1.29 8.63
N VAL A 167 12.27 -1.94 7.77
CA VAL A 167 11.49 -1.27 6.74
C VAL A 167 10.43 -0.51 7.52
N SER A 168 10.65 0.77 7.73
CA SER A 168 9.66 1.61 8.39
C SER A 168 8.69 2.08 7.31
N ILE A 169 7.63 1.32 7.10
CA ILE A 169 6.48 1.79 6.34
C ILE A 169 5.90 2.94 7.16
N GLN A 170 6.02 4.17 6.64
CA GLN A 170 5.51 5.36 7.33
C GLN A 170 4.12 5.67 6.80
N ILE A 171 3.11 5.48 7.64
CA ILE A 171 1.73 5.86 7.35
C ILE A 171 1.33 6.90 8.39
N PRO A 172 1.04 8.16 7.99
CA PRO A 172 0.62 9.19 8.93
C PRO A 172 -0.53 8.70 9.81
N GLY A 173 -0.41 8.89 11.13
CA GLY A 173 -1.43 8.47 12.10
C GLY A 173 -1.53 6.97 12.36
N LEU A 174 -0.68 6.13 11.76
CA LEU A 174 -0.70 4.67 11.93
C LEU A 174 0.71 4.13 12.22
N PRO A 175 0.96 3.64 13.44
CA PRO A 175 2.15 2.85 13.73
C PRO A 175 2.17 1.57 12.90
N VAL A 176 3.27 1.32 12.19
CA VAL A 176 3.44 0.13 11.36
C VAL A 176 4.66 -0.67 11.78
N ARG A 177 4.50 -2.00 11.77
CA ARG A 177 5.57 -2.96 12.02
C ARG A 177 5.59 -4.04 10.94
N VAL A 178 6.77 -4.40 10.46
CA VAL A 178 6.95 -5.57 9.59
C VAL A 178 7.41 -6.75 10.45
N SER A 179 6.70 -7.87 10.36
CA SER A 179 7.05 -9.13 11.03
C SER A 179 6.61 -10.28 10.13
N HIS A 180 7.36 -10.55 9.08
CA HIS A 180 6.99 -11.61 8.15
C HIS A 180 6.99 -12.98 8.80
N ILE A 181 5.95 -13.77 8.51
CA ILE A 181 5.89 -15.19 8.85
C ILE A 181 7.16 -15.87 8.28
N PRO A 182 7.91 -16.67 9.04
CA PRO A 182 9.14 -17.30 8.55
C PRO A 182 8.94 -18.12 7.26
N ARG A 183 9.91 -18.08 6.35
CA ARG A 183 9.90 -18.96 5.17
C ARG A 183 9.92 -20.43 5.61
N GLY A 184 9.14 -21.28 4.95
CA GLY A 184 9.00 -22.70 5.29
C GLY A 184 7.86 -23.00 6.27
N ASN A 185 7.25 -21.98 6.89
CA ASN A 185 6.02 -22.19 7.65
C ASN A 185 4.88 -22.68 6.73
N PRO A 186 4.00 -23.56 7.23
CA PRO A 186 2.93 -24.16 6.42
C PRO A 186 1.94 -23.12 5.86
N ASN A 187 1.69 -22.04 6.59
CA ASN A 187 0.84 -20.94 6.17
C ASN A 187 1.54 -19.85 5.36
N ARG A 188 2.82 -20.02 5.00
CA ARG A 188 3.54 -19.15 4.06
C ARG A 188 3.82 -19.93 2.76
N PRO A 189 2.83 -20.00 1.85
CA PRO A 189 2.94 -20.80 0.62
C PRO A 189 4.03 -20.33 -0.33
N GLY A 190 4.31 -19.02 -0.36
CA GLY A 190 5.39 -18.45 -1.17
C GLY A 190 5.13 -18.50 -2.68
N TYR A 191 3.88 -18.69 -3.13
CA TYR A 191 3.59 -18.52 -4.56
C TYR A 191 3.73 -17.06 -4.94
N PRO A 192 4.40 -16.75 -6.08
CA PRO A 192 4.47 -15.39 -6.58
C PRO A 192 3.08 -14.79 -6.79
N MET A 193 2.94 -13.53 -6.40
CA MET A 193 1.73 -12.74 -6.59
C MET A 193 2.09 -11.37 -7.19
N THR A 194 1.31 -10.96 -8.19
CA THR A 194 1.19 -9.56 -8.57
C THR A 194 -0.14 -9.08 -8.00
N PRO A 195 -0.13 -8.19 -6.99
CA PRO A 195 -1.35 -7.66 -6.40
C PRO A 195 -2.26 -7.02 -7.44
N GLN A 196 -3.57 -7.27 -7.34
CA GLN A 196 -4.59 -6.70 -8.23
C GLN A 196 -5.76 -6.05 -7.48
N GLY A 197 -5.70 -6.05 -6.14
CA GLY A 197 -6.68 -5.45 -5.25
C GLY A 197 -6.46 -5.88 -3.80
N ILE A 198 -7.36 -5.43 -2.93
CA ILE A 198 -7.33 -5.63 -1.48
C ILE A 198 -8.63 -6.34 -1.04
N VAL A 199 -8.52 -7.31 -0.15
CA VAL A 199 -9.66 -7.96 0.51
C VAL A 199 -9.63 -7.64 2.00
N ILE A 200 -10.73 -7.10 2.50
CA ILE A 200 -10.91 -6.77 3.92
C ILE A 200 -11.59 -7.92 4.65
N HIS A 201 -11.02 -8.25 5.80
CA HIS A 201 -11.45 -9.29 6.72
C HIS A 201 -11.64 -8.72 8.13
N GLU A 202 -12.30 -9.50 8.98
CA GLU A 202 -12.32 -9.31 10.42
C GLU A 202 -11.91 -10.61 11.10
N THR A 203 -11.17 -10.47 12.21
CA THR A 203 -10.61 -11.64 12.92
C THR A 203 -11.69 -12.52 13.54
N ALA A 204 -12.91 -12.00 13.68
CA ALA A 204 -14.05 -12.59 14.40
C ALA A 204 -13.75 -12.97 15.87
N ASN A 205 -12.58 -12.62 16.38
CA ASN A 205 -12.13 -12.97 17.72
C ASN A 205 -12.31 -11.78 18.66
N ARG A 206 -13.42 -11.79 19.41
CA ARG A 206 -13.78 -10.73 20.36
C ARG A 206 -13.14 -10.89 21.74
N ASN A 207 -12.31 -11.91 21.94
CA ASN A 207 -11.68 -12.14 23.25
C ASN A 207 -10.74 -10.99 23.61
N VAL A 208 -10.67 -10.68 24.91
CA VAL A 208 -9.70 -9.71 25.46
C VAL A 208 -8.28 -10.14 25.07
N GLY A 209 -7.48 -9.19 24.58
CA GLY A 209 -6.11 -9.42 24.14
C GLY A 209 -5.95 -10.03 22.74
N ALA A 210 -7.04 -10.28 22.00
CA ALA A 210 -6.98 -10.76 20.61
C ALA A 210 -6.63 -9.65 19.60
N ASN A 211 -5.59 -8.88 19.91
CA ASN A 211 -5.10 -7.73 19.16
C ASN A 211 -4.17 -8.14 17.99
N ALA A 212 -3.54 -7.18 17.31
CA ALA A 212 -2.69 -7.44 16.15
C ALA A 212 -1.48 -8.32 16.49
N GLU A 213 -0.82 -8.06 17.64
CA GLU A 213 0.30 -8.88 18.10
C GLU A 213 -0.12 -10.32 18.43
N ALA A 214 -1.33 -10.54 18.98
CA ALA A 214 -1.84 -11.90 19.18
C ALA A 214 -2.01 -12.66 17.86
N HIS A 215 -2.55 -12.00 16.83
CA HIS A 215 -2.71 -12.58 15.49
C HIS A 215 -1.37 -12.76 14.76
N ARG A 216 -0.41 -11.88 14.99
CA ARG A 216 0.99 -12.08 14.57
C ARG A 216 1.57 -13.36 15.17
N ARG A 217 1.44 -13.58 16.49
CA ARG A 217 1.91 -14.84 17.13
C ARG A 217 1.21 -16.06 16.55
N PHE A 218 -0.12 -16.01 16.40
CA PHE A 218 -0.91 -17.10 15.84
C PHE A 218 -0.44 -17.51 14.44
N THR A 219 -0.22 -16.53 13.55
CA THR A 219 0.27 -16.79 12.18
C THR A 219 1.73 -17.27 12.17
N HIS A 220 2.59 -16.82 13.09
CA HIS A 220 3.96 -17.34 13.20
C HIS A 220 4.01 -18.78 13.70
N GLN A 221 2.99 -19.24 14.41
CA GLN A 221 2.81 -20.61 14.85
C GLN A 221 2.10 -21.50 13.80
N GLY A 222 1.98 -21.02 12.56
CA GLY A 222 1.47 -21.80 11.44
C GLY A 222 0.00 -21.55 11.10
N GLY A 223 -0.68 -20.60 11.74
CA GLY A 223 -2.04 -20.22 11.35
C GLY A 223 -3.10 -21.26 11.68
N GLY A 224 -2.87 -22.08 12.71
CA GLY A 224 -3.78 -23.13 13.14
C GLY A 224 -3.87 -24.31 12.15
N PRO A 225 -4.85 -25.22 12.34
CA PRO A 225 -4.99 -26.42 11.50
C PRO A 225 -5.32 -26.10 10.05
N GLU A 226 -5.98 -24.97 9.80
CA GLU A 226 -6.34 -24.48 8.47
C GLU A 226 -5.19 -23.77 7.75
N GLN A 227 -4.06 -23.54 8.44
CA GLN A 227 -2.87 -22.89 7.89
C GLN A 227 -3.16 -21.51 7.29
N VAL A 228 -4.02 -20.74 7.96
CA VAL A 228 -4.44 -19.43 7.45
C VAL A 228 -3.30 -18.42 7.53
N SER A 229 -3.30 -17.50 6.57
CA SER A 229 -2.41 -16.36 6.55
C SER A 229 -3.04 -15.18 5.85
N PHE A 230 -2.56 -14.00 6.20
CA PHE A 230 -2.98 -12.72 5.63
C PHE A 230 -1.76 -11.80 5.58
N HIS A 231 -1.83 -10.76 4.77
CA HIS A 231 -0.70 -9.86 4.55
C HIS A 231 -0.58 -8.86 5.67
N TRP A 232 -1.71 -8.43 6.22
CA TRP A 232 -1.78 -7.43 7.27
C TRP A 232 -2.78 -7.82 8.35
N VAL A 233 -2.45 -7.46 9.59
CA VAL A 233 -3.42 -7.38 10.68
C VAL A 233 -3.35 -6.01 11.32
N VAL A 234 -4.52 -5.45 11.63
CA VAL A 234 -4.67 -4.09 12.12
C VAL A 234 -5.53 -4.08 13.36
N ASP A 235 -5.07 -3.41 14.41
CA ASP A 235 -5.85 -3.12 15.60
C ASP A 235 -5.85 -1.61 15.91
N SER A 236 -6.43 -1.22 17.04
CA SER A 236 -6.50 0.16 17.50
C SER A 236 -5.15 0.81 17.84
N THR A 237 -4.04 0.08 17.77
CA THR A 237 -2.70 0.55 18.18
C THR A 237 -1.67 0.51 17.07
N GLU A 238 -1.71 -0.51 16.19
CA GLU A 238 -0.74 -0.67 15.10
C GLU A 238 -1.31 -1.48 13.92
N ALA A 239 -0.59 -1.45 12.80
CA ALA A 239 -0.71 -2.40 11.72
C ALA A 239 0.57 -3.24 11.59
N ILE A 240 0.43 -4.56 11.44
CA ILE A 240 1.55 -5.48 11.30
C ILE A 240 1.50 -6.18 9.94
N GLN A 241 2.56 -6.02 9.14
CA GLN A 241 2.74 -6.77 7.89
C GLN A 241 3.31 -8.16 8.18
N LEU A 242 2.58 -9.20 7.79
CA LEU A 242 2.90 -10.60 8.05
C LEU A 242 3.37 -11.34 6.79
N LEU A 243 3.04 -10.85 5.60
CA LEU A 243 3.55 -11.39 4.34
C LEU A 243 3.89 -10.24 3.37
N PRO A 244 4.95 -10.37 2.55
CA PRO A 244 5.21 -9.42 1.48
C PRO A 244 4.13 -9.55 0.40
N HIS A 245 3.76 -8.45 -0.26
CA HIS A 245 2.72 -8.44 -1.30
C HIS A 245 3.10 -9.21 -2.57
N SER A 246 4.38 -9.55 -2.73
CA SER A 246 4.88 -10.38 -3.83
C SER A 246 4.61 -11.88 -3.64
N GLU A 247 4.11 -12.28 -2.47
CA GLU A 247 3.73 -13.65 -2.14
C GLU A 247 2.24 -13.72 -1.81
N ASN A 248 1.60 -14.83 -2.13
CA ASN A 248 0.19 -15.02 -1.86
C ASN A 248 -0.06 -15.39 -0.37
N ALA A 249 -1.32 -15.25 0.08
CA ALA A 249 -1.77 -15.67 1.41
C ALA A 249 -2.95 -16.67 1.32
N TRP A 250 -3.24 -17.38 2.41
CA TRP A 250 -4.40 -18.29 2.52
C TRP A 250 -5.50 -17.68 3.39
N HIS A 251 -6.44 -16.98 2.74
CA HIS A 251 -7.49 -16.19 3.40
C HIS A 251 -8.86 -16.23 2.69
N GLY A 252 -8.88 -16.40 1.36
CA GLY A 252 -10.05 -16.19 0.51
C GLY A 252 -11.12 -17.27 0.61
N GLY A 253 -10.78 -18.47 1.06
CA GLY A 253 -11.70 -19.62 1.09
C GLY A 253 -12.11 -20.11 -0.31
N ASP A 254 -11.37 -19.71 -1.35
CA ASP A 254 -11.67 -19.95 -2.76
C ASP A 254 -10.70 -20.96 -3.42
N GLY A 255 -10.06 -21.78 -2.59
CA GLY A 255 -9.13 -22.83 -3.02
C GLY A 255 -7.71 -22.32 -3.33
N ALA A 256 -6.78 -23.25 -3.58
CA ALA A 256 -5.35 -22.94 -3.76
C ALA A 256 -5.04 -22.11 -5.02
N GLN A 257 -5.95 -22.11 -6.01
CA GLN A 257 -5.83 -21.32 -7.24
C GLN A 257 -6.90 -20.21 -7.33
N GLY A 258 -7.60 -19.95 -6.23
CA GLY A 258 -8.67 -18.96 -6.17
C GLY A 258 -8.17 -17.53 -6.40
N ARG A 259 -9.04 -16.70 -6.99
CA ARG A 259 -8.76 -15.30 -7.31
C ARG A 259 -8.26 -14.53 -6.09
N CYS A 260 -8.96 -14.63 -4.96
CA CYS A 260 -8.63 -13.88 -3.75
C CYS A 260 -7.29 -14.34 -3.19
N ASN A 261 -7.14 -15.65 -2.93
CA ASN A 261 -5.88 -16.20 -2.40
C ASN A 261 -4.65 -15.87 -3.25
N ARG A 262 -4.80 -15.72 -4.58
CA ARG A 262 -3.67 -15.62 -5.52
C ARG A 262 -3.41 -14.24 -6.09
N THR A 263 -4.29 -13.27 -5.84
CA THR A 263 -4.16 -11.93 -6.45
C THR A 263 -4.51 -10.78 -5.52
N ARG A 264 -4.92 -11.03 -4.27
CA ARG A 264 -5.38 -9.99 -3.35
C ARG A 264 -4.49 -9.85 -2.12
N ILE A 265 -4.25 -8.61 -1.73
CA ILE A 265 -3.68 -8.28 -0.42
C ILE A 265 -4.79 -8.45 0.62
N ALA A 266 -4.55 -9.29 1.62
CA ALA A 266 -5.50 -9.64 2.66
C ALA A 266 -5.22 -8.85 3.94
N ILE A 267 -6.21 -8.12 4.44
CA ILE A 267 -6.12 -7.30 5.65
C ILE A 267 -7.15 -7.75 6.67
N GLU A 268 -6.68 -8.18 7.84
CA GLU A 268 -7.52 -8.54 8.99
C GLU A 268 -7.70 -7.35 9.94
N LEU A 269 -8.94 -6.98 10.22
CA LEU A 269 -9.28 -5.98 11.24
C LEU A 269 -9.63 -6.67 12.57
N CYS A 270 -8.90 -6.33 13.64
CA CYS A 270 -9.13 -6.89 14.98
C CYS A 270 -10.43 -6.34 15.60
N VAL A 271 -11.20 -7.24 16.21
CA VAL A 271 -12.48 -6.93 16.88
C VAL A 271 -12.48 -7.28 18.38
N ASN A 272 -11.30 -7.36 19.00
CA ASN A 272 -11.14 -7.71 20.42
C ASN A 272 -11.84 -6.72 21.35
N ALA A 273 -12.48 -7.23 22.42
CA ALA A 273 -13.34 -6.42 23.28
C ALA A 273 -12.62 -5.29 24.04
N ASP A 274 -11.32 -5.42 24.27
CA ASP A 274 -10.45 -4.42 24.88
C ASP A 274 -9.82 -3.46 23.86
N GLY A 275 -10.14 -3.59 22.57
CA GLY A 275 -9.70 -2.71 21.50
C GLY A 275 -10.72 -1.62 21.15
N ASP A 276 -10.24 -0.48 20.68
CA ASP A 276 -11.10 0.57 20.14
C ASP A 276 -11.45 0.28 18.68
N TRP A 277 -12.68 -0.19 18.44
CA TRP A 277 -13.15 -0.53 17.09
C TRP A 277 -13.12 0.66 16.12
N GLY A 278 -13.46 1.86 16.59
CA GLY A 278 -13.43 3.06 15.75
C GLY A 278 -12.01 3.37 15.29
N ARG A 279 -11.04 3.24 16.20
CA ARG A 279 -9.62 3.40 15.87
C ARG A 279 -9.08 2.28 14.98
N THR A 280 -9.51 1.03 15.17
CA THR A 280 -9.17 -0.05 14.23
C THR A 280 -9.69 0.24 12.82
N LEU A 281 -10.92 0.75 12.69
CA LEU A 281 -11.47 1.14 11.39
C LEU A 281 -10.67 2.27 10.73
N GLU A 282 -10.28 3.30 11.50
CA GLU A 282 -9.45 4.40 11.01
C GLU A 282 -8.07 3.89 10.56
N HIS A 283 -7.39 3.10 11.40
CA HIS A 283 -6.10 2.49 11.06
C HIS A 283 -6.22 1.61 9.79
N GLY A 284 -7.28 0.82 9.68
CA GLY A 284 -7.57 0.04 8.49
C GLY A 284 -7.72 0.92 7.26
N ALA A 285 -8.45 2.04 7.38
CA ALA A 285 -8.67 2.96 6.27
C ALA A 285 -7.36 3.67 5.84
N ARG A 286 -6.52 4.09 6.80
CA ARG A 286 -5.18 4.67 6.54
C ARG A 286 -4.28 3.68 5.79
N LEU A 287 -4.26 2.42 6.24
CA LEU A 287 -3.49 1.36 5.57
C LEU A 287 -3.97 1.13 4.14
N VAL A 288 -5.27 0.99 3.94
CA VAL A 288 -5.84 0.76 2.60
C VAL A 288 -5.55 1.94 1.68
N ALA A 289 -5.71 3.18 2.14
CA ALA A 289 -5.39 4.37 1.36
C ALA A 289 -3.90 4.43 0.97
N HIS A 290 -3.00 4.06 1.88
CA HIS A 290 -1.58 3.95 1.58
C HIS A 290 -1.31 2.92 0.47
N LEU A 291 -1.89 1.72 0.57
CA LEU A 291 -1.73 0.67 -0.43
C LEU A 291 -2.33 1.08 -1.78
N CYS A 292 -3.53 1.68 -1.79
CA CYS A 292 -4.14 2.21 -3.01
C CYS A 292 -3.20 3.22 -3.70
N ARG A 293 -2.58 4.14 -2.94
CA ARG A 293 -1.59 5.09 -3.49
C ARG A 293 -0.35 4.38 -4.03
N GLU A 294 0.16 3.38 -3.32
CA GLU A 294 1.37 2.64 -3.69
C GLU A 294 1.21 1.87 -5.03
N TYR A 295 0.02 1.31 -5.25
CA TYR A 295 -0.31 0.50 -6.43
C TYR A 295 -1.06 1.27 -7.53
N GLY A 296 -1.36 2.56 -7.31
CA GLY A 296 -2.08 3.40 -8.28
C GLY A 296 -3.55 2.98 -8.45
N TRP A 297 -4.21 2.54 -7.37
CA TRP A 297 -5.60 2.11 -7.35
C TRP A 297 -6.51 3.14 -6.68
N GLY A 298 -7.79 3.15 -7.06
CA GLY A 298 -8.85 3.73 -6.23
C GLY A 298 -9.53 2.67 -5.36
N VAL A 299 -10.60 3.09 -4.67
CA VAL A 299 -11.35 2.19 -3.77
C VAL A 299 -12.15 1.11 -4.50
N GLU A 300 -12.30 1.19 -5.83
CA GLU A 300 -12.88 0.12 -6.66
C GLU A 300 -12.07 -1.19 -6.63
N ARG A 301 -10.82 -1.13 -6.15
CA ARG A 301 -9.95 -2.30 -5.93
C ARG A 301 -10.04 -2.87 -4.52
N VAL A 302 -10.88 -2.31 -3.65
CA VAL A 302 -11.09 -2.75 -2.28
C VAL A 302 -12.40 -3.53 -2.21
N GLU A 303 -12.31 -4.81 -1.87
CA GLU A 303 -13.47 -5.70 -1.76
C GLU A 303 -13.53 -6.40 -0.40
N GLN A 304 -14.66 -7.04 -0.13
CA GLN A 304 -14.90 -7.74 1.13
C GLN A 304 -14.62 -9.23 0.94
N HIS A 305 -14.29 -9.94 2.03
CA HIS A 305 -14.16 -11.40 1.95
C HIS A 305 -15.45 -12.09 1.46
N TYR A 306 -16.61 -11.48 1.71
CA TYR A 306 -17.89 -11.88 1.13
C TYR A 306 -17.84 -12.01 -0.41
N ASN A 307 -17.11 -11.13 -1.12
CA ASN A 307 -16.96 -11.17 -2.57
C ASN A 307 -16.04 -12.31 -3.06
N CYS A 308 -15.34 -13.01 -2.16
CA CYS A 308 -14.51 -14.16 -2.49
C CYS A 308 -15.28 -15.48 -2.38
N SER A 309 -16.00 -15.68 -1.28
CA SER A 309 -16.58 -16.99 -0.91
C SER A 309 -18.04 -16.96 -0.45
N GLY A 310 -18.64 -15.77 -0.33
CA GLY A 310 -19.97 -15.60 0.26
C GLY A 310 -20.00 -15.65 1.79
N LYS A 311 -18.86 -15.88 2.47
CA LYS A 311 -18.76 -15.78 3.94
C LYS A 311 -19.15 -14.37 4.38
N ASN A 312 -20.03 -14.26 5.39
CA ASN A 312 -20.38 -12.96 5.97
C ASN A 312 -19.18 -12.36 6.74
N CYS A 313 -18.27 -11.74 6.00
CA CYS A 313 -17.00 -11.19 6.46
C CYS A 313 -16.63 -10.01 5.55
N PRO A 314 -16.23 -8.84 6.09
CA PRO A 314 -16.09 -8.49 7.52
C PRO A 314 -17.45 -8.24 8.17
N ALA A 315 -17.82 -8.98 9.22
CA ALA A 315 -19.21 -9.05 9.69
C ALA A 315 -19.67 -7.76 10.39
N THR A 316 -18.83 -7.21 11.27
CA THR A 316 -19.13 -6.03 12.09
C THR A 316 -19.15 -4.77 11.23
N LEU A 317 -18.19 -4.61 10.33
CA LEU A 317 -18.11 -3.54 9.35
C LEU A 317 -19.28 -3.59 8.37
N ARG A 318 -19.69 -4.77 7.90
CA ARG A 318 -20.90 -4.92 7.08
C ARG A 318 -22.17 -4.46 7.80
N GLN A 319 -22.28 -4.72 9.10
CA GLN A 319 -23.41 -4.25 9.92
C GLN A 319 -23.35 -2.73 10.19
N GLY A 320 -22.15 -2.19 10.41
CA GLY A 320 -21.91 -0.76 10.64
C GLY A 320 -22.01 0.11 9.39
N GLY A 321 -21.83 -0.49 8.21
CA GLY A 321 -21.89 0.16 6.91
C GLY A 321 -20.53 0.12 6.21
N TRP A 322 -20.47 -0.62 5.09
CA TRP A 322 -19.28 -0.69 4.23
C TRP A 322 -18.98 0.64 3.52
N GLU A 323 -20.01 1.28 2.96
CA GLU A 323 -19.84 2.52 2.18
C GLU A 323 -19.29 3.70 3.00
N PRO A 324 -19.75 3.97 4.25
CA PRO A 324 -19.12 4.98 5.10
C PRO A 324 -17.63 4.76 5.32
N TRP A 325 -17.20 3.51 5.50
CA TRP A 325 -15.79 3.20 5.71
C TRP A 325 -14.97 3.33 4.42
N LEU A 326 -15.49 2.90 3.26
CA LEU A 326 -14.83 3.15 1.98
C LEU A 326 -14.67 4.65 1.68
N ARG A 327 -15.63 5.49 2.06
CA ARG A 327 -15.46 6.94 1.95
C ARG A 327 -14.33 7.47 2.82
N GLN A 328 -14.16 6.94 4.02
CA GLN A 328 -13.02 7.29 4.87
C GLN A 328 -11.69 6.89 4.21
N VAL A 329 -11.64 5.74 3.53
CA VAL A 329 -10.48 5.35 2.70
C VAL A 329 -10.22 6.38 1.60
N GLU A 330 -11.25 6.80 0.86
CA GLU A 330 -11.11 7.83 -0.18
C GLU A 330 -10.58 9.17 0.35
N GLN A 331 -11.06 9.62 1.52
CA GLN A 331 -10.56 10.84 2.17
C GLN A 331 -9.06 10.74 2.43
N PHE A 332 -8.62 9.66 3.06
CA PHE A 332 -7.19 9.40 3.29
C PHE A 332 -6.39 9.27 1.98
N LEU A 333 -6.98 8.70 0.94
CA LEU A 333 -6.34 8.58 -0.37
C LEU A 333 -6.09 9.96 -0.99
N ARG A 334 -7.03 10.89 -0.84
CA ARG A 334 -6.92 12.31 -1.23
C ARG A 334 -5.98 13.13 -0.32
N GLY A 335 -5.47 12.54 0.76
CA GLY A 335 -4.57 13.21 1.71
C GLY A 335 -5.30 14.09 2.74
N GLU A 336 -6.61 13.88 2.90
CA GLU A 336 -7.41 14.52 3.93
C GLU A 336 -7.19 13.78 5.27
N GLU A 337 -6.95 14.53 6.35
CA GLU A 337 -6.89 13.98 7.70
C GLU A 337 -8.26 14.05 8.39
N PRO A 338 -8.63 13.08 9.25
CA PRO A 338 -9.84 13.14 10.04
C PRO A 338 -9.78 14.41 10.86
N ARG A 339 -10.80 15.25 10.72
CA ARG A 339 -11.00 16.34 11.66
C ARG A 339 -11.57 15.66 12.90
N PRO A 340 -10.84 15.54 14.03
CA PRO A 340 -11.33 14.78 15.19
C PRO A 340 -12.69 15.30 15.71
N HIS A 341 -12.98 16.56 15.39
CA HIS A 341 -14.22 17.23 15.72
C HIS A 341 -15.18 17.36 14.54
N ALA A 342 -14.97 16.75 13.37
CA ALA A 342 -15.92 16.85 12.26
C ALA A 342 -15.93 15.64 11.30
N ILE A 343 -17.09 15.31 10.73
CA ILE A 343 -17.25 14.31 9.65
C ILE A 343 -17.86 15.00 8.45
N TYR A 344 -17.24 14.84 7.28
CA TYR A 344 -17.77 15.30 6.00
C TYR A 344 -18.62 14.22 5.33
N PHE A 345 -19.78 14.60 4.81
CA PHE A 345 -20.70 13.72 4.08
C PHE A 345 -20.76 14.16 2.61
N PRO A 346 -20.04 13.50 1.68
CA PRO A 346 -19.99 13.92 0.29
C PRO A 346 -21.34 13.81 -0.44
N GLU A 347 -22.26 12.97 0.05
CA GLU A 347 -23.61 12.82 -0.53
C GLU A 347 -24.43 14.11 -0.43
N THR A 348 -24.24 14.87 0.65
CA THR A 348 -24.94 16.13 0.89
C THR A 348 -24.00 17.33 0.81
N GLY A 349 -22.69 17.08 0.83
CA GLY A 349 -21.63 18.08 0.89
C GLY A 349 -21.62 18.88 2.20
N HIS A 350 -22.12 18.29 3.28
CA HIS A 350 -22.21 18.93 4.59
C HIS A 350 -21.35 18.25 5.66
N TRP A 351 -21.00 19.01 6.68
CA TRP A 351 -20.24 18.54 7.83
C TRP A 351 -21.12 18.36 9.06
N ILE A 352 -20.82 17.37 9.90
CA ILE A 352 -21.25 17.39 11.31
C ILE A 352 -20.03 17.65 12.18
N ALA A 353 -20.15 18.45 13.23
CA ALA A 353 -19.01 18.74 14.09
C ALA A 353 -19.33 18.68 15.59
N HIS A 354 -18.26 18.65 16.38
CA HIS A 354 -18.25 18.79 17.84
C HIS A 354 -19.34 17.96 18.56
N GLY A 355 -20.26 18.63 19.26
CA GLY A 355 -21.32 17.98 20.05
C GLY A 355 -22.31 17.22 19.18
N PHE A 356 -22.63 17.70 17.98
CA PHE A 356 -23.53 17.00 17.07
C PHE A 356 -22.89 15.77 16.45
N LYS A 357 -21.60 15.82 16.14
CA LYS A 357 -20.83 14.61 15.77
C LYS A 357 -20.92 13.55 16.86
N ALA A 358 -20.58 13.91 18.10
CA ALA A 358 -20.58 12.97 19.23
C ALA A 358 -21.98 12.39 19.48
N TYR A 359 -23.02 13.22 19.43
CA TYR A 359 -24.40 12.77 19.57
C TYR A 359 -24.82 11.85 18.42
N TRP A 360 -24.46 12.19 17.18
CA TRP A 360 -24.80 11.39 16.01
C TRP A 360 -24.17 9.99 16.08
N GLU A 361 -22.90 9.91 16.44
CA GLU A 361 -22.19 8.64 16.64
C GLU A 361 -22.80 7.80 17.76
N ALA A 362 -23.18 8.42 18.88
CA ALA A 362 -23.74 7.72 20.04
C ALA A 362 -25.21 7.27 19.87
N ASN A 363 -25.98 7.92 18.99
CA ASN A 363 -27.44 7.73 18.90
C ASN A 363 -27.90 7.07 17.59
N GLY A 364 -27.08 6.18 17.03
CA GLY A 364 -27.44 5.34 15.87
C GLY A 364 -27.20 5.97 14.50
N GLY A 365 -26.52 7.13 14.46
CA GLY A 365 -25.96 7.77 13.28
C GLY A 365 -26.90 7.80 12.07
N ILE A 366 -26.36 7.38 10.92
CA ILE A 366 -27.08 7.43 9.64
C ILE A 366 -28.38 6.62 9.66
N ARG A 367 -28.50 5.59 10.50
CA ARG A 367 -29.71 4.75 10.56
C ARG A 367 -30.86 5.46 11.26
N VAL A 368 -30.56 6.28 12.28
CA VAL A 368 -31.58 6.95 13.10
C VAL A 368 -31.77 8.39 12.66
N LEU A 369 -30.68 9.15 12.54
CA LEU A 369 -30.70 10.59 12.26
C LEU A 369 -30.63 10.88 10.76
N GLY A 370 -29.91 10.04 10.00
CA GLY A 370 -29.67 10.24 8.57
C GLY A 370 -28.46 11.14 8.28
N LEU A 371 -28.35 11.58 7.03
CA LEU A 371 -27.30 12.49 6.56
C LEU A 371 -27.59 13.95 7.00
N PRO A 372 -26.56 14.78 7.26
CA PRO A 372 -26.76 16.21 7.48
C PRO A 372 -27.22 16.89 6.18
N LEU A 373 -28.20 17.77 6.27
CA LEU A 373 -28.74 18.55 5.16
C LEU A 373 -28.36 20.03 5.22
N THR A 374 -27.71 20.44 6.31
CA THR A 374 -27.24 21.80 6.51
C THR A 374 -25.89 21.78 7.22
N GLU A 375 -25.18 22.90 7.18
CA GLU A 375 -24.16 23.23 8.19
C GLU A 375 -24.82 23.53 9.55
N GLU A 376 -24.02 23.64 10.60
CA GLU A 376 -24.49 24.18 11.89
C GLU A 376 -24.85 25.67 11.75
N PHE A 377 -26.02 26.06 12.24
CA PHE A 377 -26.52 27.44 12.18
C PHE A 377 -27.21 27.83 13.48
N ARG A 378 -27.48 29.12 13.68
CA ARG A 378 -28.32 29.59 14.79
C ARG A 378 -29.77 29.68 14.33
N ALA A 379 -30.64 28.84 14.87
CA ALA A 379 -32.05 28.79 14.49
C ALA A 379 -32.79 30.08 14.90
N THR A 380 -33.66 30.58 14.04
CA THR A 380 -34.34 31.87 14.26
C THR A 380 -35.46 31.81 15.31
N ASP A 381 -36.02 30.62 15.54
CA ASP A 381 -37.12 30.38 16.49
C ASP A 381 -36.62 30.19 17.93
N THR A 382 -35.53 29.44 18.12
CA THR A 382 -34.99 29.11 19.46
C THR A 382 -33.74 29.92 19.81
N GLY A 383 -33.05 30.47 18.82
CA GLY A 383 -31.74 31.08 18.99
C GLY A 383 -30.63 30.09 19.32
N LEU A 384 -30.87 28.77 19.27
CA LEU A 384 -29.87 27.74 19.57
C LEU A 384 -29.04 27.36 18.35
N VAL A 385 -27.82 26.86 18.59
CA VAL A 385 -27.04 26.20 17.54
C VAL A 385 -27.80 24.94 17.14
N THR A 386 -28.02 24.77 15.85
CA THR A 386 -28.96 23.80 15.28
C THR A 386 -28.39 23.22 14.00
N GLN A 387 -28.70 21.97 13.70
CA GLN A 387 -28.38 21.34 12.43
C GLN A 387 -29.52 20.42 11.99
N VAL A 388 -29.86 20.47 10.70
CA VAL A 388 -30.91 19.63 10.12
C VAL A 388 -30.29 18.35 9.54
N PHE A 389 -30.89 17.22 9.85
CA PHE A 389 -30.61 15.91 9.28
C PHE A 389 -31.84 15.40 8.54
N GLU A 390 -31.68 14.36 7.71
CA GLU A 390 -32.79 13.75 6.95
C GLU A 390 -34.00 13.34 7.81
N ARG A 391 -33.80 13.03 9.09
CA ARG A 391 -34.87 12.51 9.97
C ARG A 391 -35.13 13.31 11.24
N TYR A 392 -34.18 14.16 11.65
CA TYR A 392 -34.26 14.93 12.89
C TYR A 392 -33.56 16.28 12.75
N VAL A 393 -33.91 17.20 13.65
CA VAL A 393 -33.14 18.43 13.89
C VAL A 393 -32.42 18.27 15.21
N LEU A 394 -31.10 18.48 15.25
CA LEU A 394 -30.35 18.53 16.51
C LEU A 394 -30.20 19.97 16.95
N GLU A 395 -30.41 20.24 18.24
CA GLU A 395 -30.20 21.53 18.88
C GLU A 395 -29.18 21.39 20.01
N TRP A 396 -28.30 22.37 20.16
CA TRP A 396 -27.37 22.47 21.28
C TRP A 396 -27.80 23.56 22.25
N ASP A 397 -28.08 23.16 23.49
CA ASP A 397 -28.50 24.01 24.60
C ASP A 397 -27.39 24.08 25.67
N PRO A 398 -26.62 25.19 25.73
CA PRO A 398 -25.54 25.33 26.70
C PRO A 398 -26.02 25.38 28.16
N SER A 399 -27.30 25.67 28.39
CA SER A 399 -27.86 25.79 29.74
C SER A 399 -28.25 24.43 30.34
N ALA A 400 -28.33 23.39 29.51
CA ALA A 400 -28.64 22.04 29.95
C ALA A 400 -27.43 21.37 30.63
N PRO A 401 -27.67 20.37 31.51
CA PRO A 401 -26.60 19.52 32.05
C PRO A 401 -25.76 18.90 30.94
N PRO A 402 -24.46 18.62 31.14
CA PRO A 402 -23.54 18.14 30.10
C PRO A 402 -24.09 16.99 29.23
N ASP A 403 -24.71 15.99 29.85
CA ASP A 403 -25.26 14.82 29.15
C ASP A 403 -26.53 15.11 28.30
N TRP A 404 -27.11 16.30 28.46
CA TRP A 404 -28.37 16.74 27.84
C TRP A 404 -28.20 17.98 26.96
N GLN A 405 -26.96 18.40 26.71
CA GLN A 405 -26.68 19.59 25.91
C GLN A 405 -27.07 19.45 24.45
N VAL A 406 -27.14 18.22 23.91
CA VAL A 406 -27.67 17.98 22.56
C VAL A 406 -29.01 17.27 22.65
N ARG A 407 -30.01 17.82 21.96
CA ARG A 407 -31.37 17.26 21.91
C ARG A 407 -31.90 17.15 20.50
N GLY A 408 -32.69 16.11 20.25
CA GLY A 408 -33.38 15.90 18.98
C GLY A 408 -34.78 16.51 18.97
N ARG A 409 -35.11 17.20 17.90
CA ARG A 409 -36.44 17.74 17.58
C ARG A 409 -36.95 17.06 16.31
N HIS A 410 -38.20 16.59 16.33
CA HIS A 410 -38.81 15.98 15.14
C HIS A 410 -39.03 17.03 14.04
N LEU A 411 -38.83 16.65 12.78
CA LEU A 411 -39.07 17.51 11.62
C LEU A 411 -40.55 17.90 11.46
N LYS A 412 -41.47 17.03 11.89
CA LYS A 412 -42.91 17.24 11.72
C LYS A 412 -43.38 18.47 12.49
N GLY A 413 -43.95 19.43 11.77
CA GLY A 413 -44.50 20.67 12.34
C GLY A 413 -43.50 21.83 12.41
N LEU A 414 -42.28 21.65 11.91
CA LEU A 414 -41.32 22.74 11.76
C LEU A 414 -41.45 23.41 10.39
N ASP A 415 -41.40 24.73 10.40
CA ASP A 415 -41.26 25.55 9.19
C ASP A 415 -39.76 25.80 8.94
N LEU A 416 -39.12 24.87 8.23
CA LEU A 416 -37.68 24.90 8.00
C LEU A 416 -37.25 26.09 7.14
N GLU A 417 -38.10 26.57 6.23
CA GLU A 417 -37.79 27.77 5.41
C GLU A 417 -37.68 29.02 6.29
N ARG A 418 -38.47 29.10 7.35
CA ARG A 418 -38.41 30.21 8.31
C ARG A 418 -37.28 30.06 9.33
N ILE A 419 -36.98 28.84 9.73
CA ILE A 419 -36.07 28.54 10.85
C ILE A 419 -34.60 28.49 10.41
N VAL A 420 -34.35 28.02 9.18
CA VAL A 420 -33.01 27.75 8.65
C VAL A 420 -32.57 28.88 7.71
N PRO A 421 -31.48 29.60 8.03
CA PRO A 421 -30.90 30.59 7.12
C PRO A 421 -30.49 29.96 5.78
N ALA A 422 -30.65 30.69 4.67
CA ALA A 422 -30.41 30.19 3.32
C ALA A 422 -28.97 29.65 3.12
N GLU A 423 -28.00 30.28 3.78
CA GLU A 423 -26.60 29.90 3.76
C GLU A 423 -26.31 28.55 4.42
N ALA A 424 -27.15 28.10 5.37
CA ALA A 424 -26.93 26.84 6.06
C ALA A 424 -27.17 25.63 5.14
N TRP A 425 -28.01 25.80 4.10
CA TRP A 425 -28.27 24.79 3.08
C TRP A 425 -27.15 24.68 2.03
N GLN A 426 -26.17 25.59 2.04
CA GLN A 426 -25.10 25.58 1.04
C GLN A 426 -24.02 24.55 1.43
N PRO A 427 -23.72 23.55 0.58
CA PRO A 427 -22.65 22.60 0.83
C PRO A 427 -21.29 23.29 0.99
N ARG A 428 -20.44 22.75 1.85
CA ARG A 428 -19.06 23.24 2.04
C ARG A 428 -18.06 22.18 1.58
N PRO A 429 -17.04 22.57 0.80
CA PRO A 429 -16.02 21.63 0.37
C PRO A 429 -15.30 20.95 1.55
N ALA A 430 -14.77 19.76 1.27
CA ALA A 430 -13.96 18.97 2.18
C ALA A 430 -12.70 19.74 2.66
#